data_AF-A0A2N2QIV8-F1
#
_entry.id   AF-A0A2N2QIV8-F1
#
_cell.length_a   1.000
_cell.length_b   1.000
_cell.length_c   1.000
_cell.angle_alpha   90.00
_cell.angle_beta   90.00
_cell.angle_gamma   90.00
#
_symmetry.space_group_name_H-M   'P 1'
#
loop_
_entity.id
_entity.type
_entity.pdbx_description
1 polymer ?
#
loop_
_entity_poly.entity_id
_entity_poly.type
_entity_poly.pdbx_seq_one_letter_code
_entity_poly.pdbx_strand_id
1 'polypeptide(L)'
;MIDDLQKALAGVRADIDRIDGELLKLLNERARCAQKVGEIKAEHGAAGHIYRPEREAQVLRRLQDANPGPLPGENITFFFREVMSACLSLEEPLGIAFLGPLGTFSESAATKHFGHAARLLPQTSIDDVFREVESGHAHYAVVPVENSTEGAVGRTMDLLLGTQLKICGEVVLRIHQNLLSNETDLAAIGRVYSHAQSLAQCHEWLNRMLPNAQRISVGSNAQAAQLAAGEAGAAAIAGEAAAARYSLPKLAENIEDEPNNTTRFLVLGRHDSGPSGRDKTSLIMSAPNRTGALHELLLPFSHTGVSMSRLESRPARNALWEYVFYVDVDGHHDDPAVKSALDELGSRAAYLKILGSYPVAVY
;
A
#
# COMPACT_ATOMS: atom_id res chain seq x y z
N MET A 1 3.85 -40.84 -32.02
CA MET A 1 4.30 -40.28 -30.72
C MET A 1 4.58 -38.78 -30.77
N ILE A 2 5.60 -38.28 -31.49
CA ILE A 2 5.86 -36.82 -31.59
C ILE A 2 4.74 -36.10 -32.38
N ASP A 3 4.27 -36.70 -33.47
CA ASP A 3 3.17 -36.15 -34.30
C ASP A 3 1.81 -36.16 -33.56
N ASP A 4 1.54 -37.18 -32.74
CA ASP A 4 0.33 -37.26 -31.92
C ASP A 4 0.33 -36.23 -30.79
N LEU A 5 1.50 -36.01 -30.16
CA LEU A 5 1.69 -34.96 -29.16
C LEU A 5 1.51 -33.57 -29.79
N GLN A 6 2.07 -33.33 -30.97
CA GLN A 6 1.91 -32.05 -31.68
C GLN A 6 0.46 -31.79 -32.08
N LYS A 7 -0.29 -32.80 -32.55
CA LYS A 7 -1.72 -32.67 -32.85
C LYS A 7 -2.56 -32.44 -31.61
N ALA A 8 -2.30 -33.16 -30.51
CA ALA A 8 -2.99 -32.95 -29.24
C ALA A 8 -2.73 -31.53 -28.67
N LEU A 9 -1.49 -31.06 -28.72
CA LEU A 9 -1.13 -29.70 -28.31
C LEU A 9 -1.74 -28.63 -29.23
N ALA A 10 -1.83 -28.89 -30.54
CA ALA A 10 -2.44 -27.95 -31.49
C ALA A 10 -3.93 -27.71 -31.20
N GLY A 11 -4.67 -28.76 -30.83
CA GLY A 11 -6.08 -28.62 -30.43
C GLY A 11 -6.24 -27.70 -29.22
N VAL A 12 -5.47 -27.96 -28.15
CA VAL A 12 -5.52 -27.14 -26.93
C VAL A 12 -5.09 -25.69 -27.19
N ARG A 13 -4.08 -25.47 -28.05
CA ARG A 13 -3.65 -24.11 -28.43
C ARG A 13 -4.74 -23.35 -29.17
N ALA A 14 -5.47 -24.00 -30.08
CA ALA A 14 -6.58 -23.36 -30.77
C ALA A 14 -7.72 -22.98 -29.80
N ASP A 15 -7.97 -23.79 -28.78
CA ASP A 15 -8.92 -23.44 -27.72
C ASP A 15 -8.45 -22.24 -26.88
N ILE A 16 -7.16 -22.16 -26.55
CA ILE A 16 -6.56 -21.01 -25.86
C ILE A 16 -6.73 -19.74 -26.72
N ASP A 17 -6.37 -19.79 -28.01
CA ASP A 17 -6.47 -18.65 -28.92
C ASP A 17 -7.93 -18.15 -29.03
N ARG A 18 -8.90 -19.07 -29.05
CA ARG A 18 -10.33 -18.71 -29.03
C ARG A 18 -10.72 -18.01 -27.74
N ILE A 19 -10.31 -18.54 -26.59
CA ILE A 19 -10.59 -17.95 -25.27
C ILE A 19 -9.95 -16.56 -25.16
N ASP A 20 -8.71 -16.40 -25.61
CA ASP A 20 -8.00 -15.11 -25.62
C ASP A 20 -8.73 -14.07 -26.48
N GLY A 21 -9.28 -14.49 -27.63
CA GLY A 21 -10.14 -13.64 -28.46
C GLY A 21 -11.43 -13.19 -27.75
N GLU A 22 -12.08 -14.09 -27.00
CA GLU A 22 -13.26 -13.77 -26.19
C GLU A 22 -12.91 -12.83 -25.02
N LEU A 23 -11.79 -13.08 -24.33
CA LEU A 23 -11.28 -12.22 -23.27
C LEU A 23 -11.01 -10.81 -23.79
N LEU A 24 -10.31 -10.66 -24.92
CA LEU A 24 -10.04 -9.36 -25.53
C LEU A 24 -11.34 -8.61 -25.85
N LYS A 25 -12.36 -9.31 -26.37
CA LYS A 25 -13.67 -8.70 -26.65
C LYS A 25 -14.33 -8.20 -25.37
N LEU A 26 -14.37 -9.02 -24.31
CA LEU A 26 -14.97 -8.67 -23.02
C LEU A 26 -14.23 -7.52 -22.32
N LEU A 27 -12.90 -7.49 -22.41
CA LEU A 27 -12.08 -6.40 -21.88
C LEU A 27 -12.41 -5.06 -22.57
N ASN A 28 -12.55 -5.07 -23.89
CA ASN A 28 -12.93 -3.88 -24.65
C ASN A 28 -14.37 -3.44 -24.37
N GLU A 29 -15.30 -4.39 -24.23
CA GLU A 29 -16.69 -4.08 -23.83
C GLU A 29 -16.74 -3.43 -22.45
N ARG A 30 -15.97 -3.95 -21.50
CA ARG A 30 -15.82 -3.36 -20.16
C ARG A 30 -15.21 -1.95 -20.21
N ALA A 31 -14.18 -1.73 -21.03
CA ALA A 31 -13.56 -0.42 -21.20
C ALA A 31 -14.56 0.61 -21.75
N ARG A 32 -15.40 0.24 -22.72
CA ARG A 32 -16.48 1.11 -23.23
C ARG A 32 -17.52 1.42 -22.16
N CYS A 33 -17.84 0.47 -21.27
CA CYS A 33 -18.72 0.74 -20.15
C CYS A 33 -18.10 1.77 -19.18
N ALA A 34 -16.80 1.70 -18.90
CA ALA A 34 -16.11 2.69 -18.07
C ALA A 34 -16.15 4.09 -18.72
N GLN A 35 -15.85 4.19 -20.02
CA GLN A 35 -15.96 5.46 -20.76
C GLN A 35 -17.35 6.10 -20.66
N LYS A 36 -18.41 5.30 -20.85
CA LYS A 36 -19.79 5.77 -20.68
C LYS A 36 -20.09 6.25 -19.26
N VAL A 37 -19.52 5.61 -18.24
CA VAL A 37 -19.64 6.08 -16.85
C VAL A 37 -18.96 7.44 -16.68
N GLY A 38 -17.78 7.63 -17.27
CA GLY A 38 -17.09 8.92 -17.33
C GLY A 38 -17.93 10.02 -18.00
N GLU A 39 -18.51 9.73 -19.17
CA GLU A 39 -19.41 10.63 -19.91
C GLU A 39 -20.62 11.05 -19.06
N ILE A 40 -21.31 10.09 -18.44
CA ILE A 40 -22.49 10.36 -17.60
C ILE A 40 -22.12 11.26 -16.42
N LYS A 41 -20.97 11.03 -15.77
CA LYS A 41 -20.50 11.87 -14.65
C LYS A 41 -20.22 13.30 -15.10
N ALA A 42 -19.57 13.47 -16.26
CA ALA A 42 -19.28 14.78 -16.83
C ALA A 42 -20.55 15.55 -17.18
N GLU A 43 -21.56 14.89 -17.75
CA GLU A 43 -22.84 15.50 -18.12
C GLU A 43 -23.70 15.91 -16.92
N HIS A 44 -23.73 15.11 -15.86
CA HIS A 44 -24.62 15.33 -14.72
C HIS A 44 -24.00 16.22 -13.63
N GLY A 45 -22.78 16.73 -13.85
CA GLY A 45 -22.05 17.51 -12.84
C GLY A 45 -21.89 16.76 -11.52
N ALA A 46 -22.05 15.44 -11.54
CA ALA A 46 -21.83 14.60 -10.38
C ALA A 46 -20.33 14.61 -10.14
N ALA A 47 -19.90 15.50 -9.24
CA ALA A 47 -18.57 15.57 -8.66
C ALA A 47 -18.26 14.33 -7.79
N GLY A 48 -18.68 13.14 -8.25
CA GLY A 48 -18.31 11.88 -7.66
C GLY A 48 -16.86 11.61 -8.00
N HIS A 49 -16.06 11.30 -6.99
CA HIS A 49 -14.66 10.93 -7.15
C HIS A 49 -14.52 9.84 -8.22
N ILE A 50 -13.58 10.03 -9.14
CA ILE A 50 -13.33 9.12 -10.27
C ILE A 50 -13.03 7.72 -9.74
N TYR A 51 -12.20 7.66 -8.70
CA TYR A 51 -11.87 6.44 -7.98
C TYR A 51 -12.73 6.28 -6.73
N ARG A 52 -13.35 5.10 -6.60
CA ARG A 52 -14.24 4.70 -5.50
C ARG A 52 -13.73 3.39 -4.88
N PRO A 53 -12.89 3.46 -3.83
CA PRO A 53 -12.23 2.29 -3.26
C PRO A 53 -13.22 1.25 -2.72
N GLU A 54 -14.36 1.69 -2.20
CA GLU A 54 -15.42 0.80 -1.69
C GLU A 54 -16.01 -0.06 -2.81
N ARG A 55 -16.18 0.52 -4.01
CA ARG A 55 -16.75 -0.18 -5.15
C ARG A 55 -15.76 -1.18 -5.73
N GLU A 56 -14.48 -0.81 -5.80
CA GLU A 56 -13.42 -1.73 -6.20
C GLU A 56 -13.37 -2.94 -5.26
N ALA A 57 -13.31 -2.71 -3.95
CA ALA A 57 -13.24 -3.78 -2.95
C ALA A 57 -14.42 -4.74 -3.03
N GLN A 58 -15.65 -4.22 -3.21
CA GLN A 58 -16.86 -5.03 -3.41
C GLN A 58 -16.77 -5.91 -4.67
N VAL A 59 -16.27 -5.36 -5.79
CA VAL A 59 -16.16 -6.12 -7.03
C VAL A 59 -15.09 -7.20 -6.92
N LEU A 60 -13.92 -6.88 -6.35
CA LEU A 60 -12.84 -7.85 -6.16
C LEU A 60 -13.27 -9.00 -5.24
N ARG A 61 -13.91 -8.69 -4.11
CA ARG A 61 -14.42 -9.72 -3.19
C ARG A 61 -15.45 -10.62 -3.85
N ARG A 62 -16.41 -10.04 -4.58
CA ARG A 62 -17.42 -10.81 -5.33
C ARG A 62 -16.77 -11.74 -6.36
N LEU A 63 -15.71 -11.31 -7.03
CA LEU A 63 -14.99 -12.13 -8.01
C LEU A 63 -14.20 -13.25 -7.34
N GLN A 64 -13.61 -13.01 -6.17
CA GLN A 64 -12.96 -14.06 -5.37
C GLN A 64 -13.99 -15.10 -4.89
N ASP A 65 -15.12 -14.66 -4.34
CA ASP A 65 -16.18 -15.55 -3.84
C ASP A 65 -16.80 -16.40 -4.95
N ALA A 66 -16.88 -15.86 -6.17
CA ALA A 66 -17.43 -16.54 -7.34
C ALA A 66 -16.39 -17.37 -8.12
N ASN A 67 -15.11 -17.35 -7.76
CA ASN A 67 -14.04 -18.02 -8.50
C ASN A 67 -14.01 -19.52 -8.18
N PRO A 68 -14.36 -20.42 -9.13
CA PRO A 68 -14.31 -21.86 -8.90
C PRO A 68 -12.89 -22.45 -9.04
N GLY A 69 -11.88 -21.63 -9.35
CA GLY A 69 -10.55 -22.07 -9.77
C GLY A 69 -10.47 -22.33 -11.28
N PRO A 70 -9.30 -22.75 -11.81
CA PRO A 70 -8.11 -23.24 -11.12
C PRO A 70 -7.16 -22.12 -10.63
N LEU A 71 -7.40 -20.87 -10.99
CA LEU A 71 -6.57 -19.74 -10.57
C LEU A 71 -6.81 -19.42 -9.08
N PRO A 72 -5.76 -19.16 -8.28
CA PRO A 72 -5.90 -18.63 -6.93
C PRO A 72 -6.63 -17.29 -6.90
N GLY A 73 -7.33 -17.00 -5.80
CA GLY A 73 -8.04 -15.72 -5.62
C GLY A 73 -7.13 -14.49 -5.68
N GLU A 74 -5.87 -14.61 -5.27
CA GLU A 74 -4.87 -13.54 -5.37
C GLU A 74 -4.61 -13.14 -6.83
N ASN A 75 -4.51 -14.12 -7.74
CA ASN A 75 -4.31 -13.87 -9.17
C ASN A 75 -5.54 -13.18 -9.78
N ILE A 76 -6.75 -13.58 -9.37
CA ILE A 76 -7.99 -12.91 -9.79
C ILE A 76 -7.98 -11.45 -9.35
N THR A 77 -7.64 -11.18 -8.09
CA THR A 77 -7.51 -9.80 -7.58
C THR A 77 -6.51 -9.00 -8.42
N PHE A 78 -5.34 -9.56 -8.69
CA PHE A 78 -4.31 -8.92 -9.51
C PHE A 78 -4.81 -8.56 -10.92
N PHE A 79 -5.33 -9.54 -11.67
CA PHE A 79 -5.77 -9.29 -13.05
C PHE A 79 -6.93 -8.30 -13.13
N PHE A 80 -7.93 -8.42 -12.27
CA PHE A 80 -9.08 -7.51 -12.31
C PHE A 80 -8.73 -6.11 -11.81
N ARG A 81 -7.77 -5.96 -10.90
CA ARG A 81 -7.23 -4.65 -10.51
C ARG A 81 -6.50 -3.97 -11.67
N GLU A 82 -5.67 -4.69 -12.42
CA GLU A 82 -5.02 -4.14 -13.63
C GLU A 82 -6.04 -3.71 -14.69
N VAL A 83 -7.08 -4.52 -14.90
CA VAL A 83 -8.18 -4.20 -15.82
C VAL A 83 -8.98 -2.98 -15.32
N MET A 84 -9.21 -2.84 -14.01
CA MET A 84 -9.81 -1.65 -13.41
C MET A 84 -8.93 -0.42 -13.61
N SER A 85 -7.64 -0.52 -13.29
CA SER A 85 -6.64 0.54 -13.44
C SER A 85 -6.57 1.06 -14.87
N ALA A 86 -6.44 0.16 -15.84
CA ALA A 86 -6.40 0.51 -17.26
C ALA A 86 -7.68 1.20 -17.71
N CYS A 87 -8.85 0.75 -17.25
CA CYS A 87 -10.12 1.41 -17.61
C CYS A 87 -10.27 2.79 -16.95
N LEU A 88 -9.85 2.95 -15.70
CA LEU A 88 -9.87 4.25 -15.02
C LEU A 88 -8.94 5.26 -15.71
N SER A 89 -7.78 4.81 -16.19
CA SER A 89 -6.86 5.69 -16.93
C SER A 89 -7.41 6.21 -18.26
N LEU A 90 -8.44 5.56 -18.83
CA LEU A 90 -9.14 6.05 -20.02
C LEU A 90 -10.06 7.24 -19.70
N GLU A 91 -10.53 7.35 -18.45
CA GLU A 91 -11.30 8.50 -17.97
C GLU A 91 -10.34 9.65 -17.60
N GLU A 92 -9.47 9.40 -16.61
CA GLU A 92 -8.44 10.34 -16.17
C GLU A 92 -7.28 9.59 -15.48
N PRO A 93 -6.00 9.82 -15.85
CA PRO A 93 -4.87 9.20 -15.17
C PRO A 93 -4.76 9.69 -13.71
N LEU A 94 -4.94 8.78 -12.75
CA LEU A 94 -4.80 9.09 -11.33
C LEU A 94 -3.34 9.40 -10.99
N GLY A 95 -3.08 10.62 -10.52
CA GLY A 95 -1.79 11.05 -9.98
C GLY A 95 -1.61 10.59 -8.53
N ILE A 96 -0.59 9.77 -8.25
CA ILE A 96 -0.33 9.17 -6.93
C ILE A 96 1.00 9.67 -6.38
N ALA A 97 0.96 10.46 -5.31
CA ALA A 97 2.13 10.92 -4.59
C ALA A 97 2.62 9.87 -3.58
N PHE A 98 3.92 9.66 -3.49
CA PHE A 98 4.51 8.73 -2.51
C PHE A 98 5.94 9.11 -2.18
N LEU A 99 6.48 8.58 -1.08
CA LEU A 99 7.87 8.81 -0.69
C LEU A 99 8.81 8.07 -1.65
N GLY A 100 9.48 8.85 -2.49
CA GLY A 100 10.44 8.37 -3.47
C GLY A 100 11.82 8.06 -2.88
N PRO A 101 12.83 7.87 -3.74
CA PRO A 101 12.76 7.89 -5.20
C PRO A 101 12.03 6.67 -5.79
N LEU A 102 11.94 6.58 -7.11
CA LEU A 102 11.39 5.39 -7.76
C LEU A 102 12.30 4.18 -7.50
N GLY A 103 11.73 3.01 -7.31
CA GLY A 103 12.35 1.76 -6.88
C GLY A 103 12.14 1.45 -5.39
N THR A 104 11.40 2.29 -4.64
CA THR A 104 11.14 2.08 -3.21
C THR A 104 9.94 1.18 -2.96
N PHE A 105 9.82 0.67 -1.74
CA PHE A 105 8.63 -0.09 -1.32
C PHE A 105 7.34 0.75 -1.36
N SER A 106 7.44 2.07 -1.24
CA SER A 106 6.31 3.00 -1.42
C SER A 106 5.79 3.00 -2.86
N GLU A 107 6.68 2.92 -3.86
CA GLU A 107 6.30 2.72 -5.27
C GLU A 107 5.56 1.39 -5.43
N SER A 108 6.13 0.30 -4.91
CA SER A 108 5.49 -1.01 -4.97
C SER A 108 4.10 -1.03 -4.31
N ALA A 109 3.93 -0.32 -3.19
CA ALA A 109 2.63 -0.18 -2.52
C ALA A 109 1.62 0.61 -3.37
N ALA A 110 2.07 1.70 -4.01
CA ALA A 110 1.24 2.51 -4.90
C ALA A 110 0.78 1.70 -6.12
N THR A 111 1.71 1.02 -6.80
CA THR A 111 1.41 0.16 -7.95
C THR A 111 0.51 -1.01 -7.55
N LYS A 112 0.73 -1.63 -6.38
CA LYS A 112 -0.11 -2.73 -5.89
C LYS A 112 -1.56 -2.30 -5.68
N HIS A 113 -1.81 -1.06 -5.24
CA HIS A 113 -3.15 -0.57 -4.96
C HIS A 113 -3.85 0.00 -6.19
N PHE A 114 -3.17 0.85 -6.96
CA PHE A 114 -3.78 1.58 -8.07
C PHE A 114 -3.55 0.91 -9.43
N GLY A 115 -2.75 -0.15 -9.50
CA GLY A 115 -2.32 -0.80 -10.74
C GLY A 115 -1.29 0.02 -11.52
N HIS A 116 -0.84 -0.53 -12.65
CA HIS A 116 0.28 0.05 -13.42
C HIS A 116 -0.11 1.26 -14.29
N ALA A 117 -1.40 1.49 -14.53
CA ALA A 117 -1.85 2.61 -15.37
C ALA A 117 -1.86 3.96 -14.61
N ALA A 118 -1.63 3.95 -13.30
CA ALA A 118 -1.60 5.16 -12.48
C ALA A 118 -0.32 5.98 -12.72
N ARG A 119 -0.44 7.32 -12.66
CA ARG A 119 0.71 8.24 -12.79
C ARG A 119 1.40 8.38 -11.44
N LEU A 120 2.55 7.71 -11.30
CA LEU A 120 3.38 7.73 -10.10
C LEU A 120 4.18 9.04 -9.98
N LEU A 121 4.03 9.74 -8.85
CA LEU A 121 4.65 11.04 -8.55
C LEU A 121 5.56 10.92 -7.31
N PRO A 122 6.84 10.52 -7.47
CA PRO A 122 7.76 10.38 -6.35
C PRO A 122 8.08 11.75 -5.72
N GLN A 123 8.03 11.83 -4.40
CA GLN A 123 8.39 13.02 -3.63
C GLN A 123 9.62 12.77 -2.75
N THR A 124 10.32 13.85 -2.37
CA THR A 124 11.55 13.79 -1.57
C THR A 124 11.29 13.60 -0.08
N SER A 125 10.12 13.99 0.42
CA SER A 125 9.75 13.89 1.83
C SER A 125 8.28 13.52 2.02
N ILE A 126 7.94 12.96 3.18
CA ILE A 126 6.54 12.63 3.53
C ILE A 126 5.70 13.90 3.59
N ASP A 127 6.26 15.03 4.05
CA ASP A 127 5.60 16.33 4.03
C ASP A 127 5.15 16.75 2.63
N ASP A 128 6.03 16.58 1.64
CA ASP A 128 5.73 16.95 0.27
C ASP A 128 4.66 16.01 -0.34
N VAL A 129 4.64 14.73 0.06
CA VAL A 129 3.57 13.79 -0.32
C VAL A 129 2.20 14.29 0.14
N PHE A 130 2.07 14.75 1.39
CA PHE A 130 0.82 15.30 1.90
C PHE A 130 0.46 16.60 1.18
N ARG A 131 1.44 17.51 1.02
CA ARG A 131 1.23 18.81 0.38
C ARG A 131 0.72 18.68 -1.05
N GLU A 132 1.26 17.75 -1.83
CA GLU A 132 0.87 17.53 -3.24
C GLU A 132 -0.60 17.11 -3.38
N VAL A 133 -1.14 16.37 -2.43
CA VAL A 133 -2.55 15.96 -2.43
C VAL A 133 -3.45 17.07 -1.89
N GLU A 134 -2.99 17.76 -0.82
CA GLU A 134 -3.72 18.91 -0.25
C GLU A 134 -3.84 20.07 -1.25
N SER A 135 -2.81 20.32 -2.07
CA SER A 135 -2.83 21.32 -3.15
C SER A 135 -3.62 20.89 -4.38
N GLY A 136 -3.92 19.59 -4.51
CA GLY A 136 -4.61 19.00 -5.65
C GLY A 136 -3.73 18.73 -6.88
N HIS A 137 -2.40 18.77 -6.75
CA HIS A 137 -1.48 18.34 -7.82
C HIS A 137 -1.48 16.82 -8.01
N ALA A 138 -1.70 16.08 -6.91
CA ALA A 138 -1.94 14.65 -6.88
C ALA A 138 -3.37 14.36 -6.39
N HIS A 139 -3.89 13.22 -6.81
CA HIS A 139 -5.22 12.76 -6.41
C HIS A 139 -5.18 12.01 -5.08
N TYR A 140 -4.13 11.19 -4.89
CA TYR A 140 -3.94 10.36 -3.72
C TYR A 140 -2.49 10.35 -3.26
N ALA A 141 -2.29 10.06 -1.98
CA ALA A 141 -0.99 9.84 -1.37
C ALA A 141 -0.89 8.41 -0.83
N VAL A 142 0.26 7.77 -1.02
CA VAL A 142 0.57 6.47 -0.43
C VAL A 142 1.71 6.67 0.55
N VAL A 143 1.42 6.49 1.84
CA VAL A 143 2.36 6.79 2.93
C VAL A 143 2.52 5.59 3.87
N PRO A 144 3.75 5.21 4.24
CA PRO A 144 3.97 4.16 5.21
C PRO A 144 3.54 4.66 6.61
N VAL A 145 2.79 3.84 7.34
CA VAL A 145 2.32 4.19 8.69
C VAL A 145 2.97 3.30 9.75
N GLU A 146 3.30 2.07 9.41
CA GLU A 146 3.78 1.07 10.35
C GLU A 146 4.57 -0.02 9.64
N ASN A 147 5.68 -0.43 10.25
CA ASN A 147 6.47 -1.59 9.87
C ASN A 147 6.48 -2.58 11.04
N SER A 148 6.34 -3.87 10.75
CA SER A 148 6.28 -4.91 11.79
C SER A 148 7.54 -5.02 12.65
N THR A 149 8.69 -4.58 12.14
CA THR A 149 9.98 -4.67 12.82
C THR A 149 10.36 -3.36 13.54
N GLU A 150 10.12 -2.21 12.91
CA GLU A 150 10.49 -0.89 13.47
C GLU A 150 9.34 -0.13 14.15
N GLY A 151 8.11 -0.64 14.05
CA GLY A 151 6.92 0.04 14.55
C GLY A 151 6.49 1.20 13.66
N ALA A 152 5.89 2.23 14.27
CA ALA A 152 5.19 3.29 13.55
C ALA A 152 6.12 4.35 12.93
N VAL A 153 5.76 4.80 11.73
CA VAL A 153 6.47 5.87 11.02
C VAL A 153 6.08 7.22 11.61
N GLY A 154 6.90 7.71 12.54
CA GLY A 154 6.55 8.87 13.37
C GLY A 154 6.17 10.13 12.58
N ARG A 155 6.82 10.41 11.46
CA ARG A 155 6.49 11.58 10.64
C ARG A 155 5.10 11.49 9.99
N THR A 156 4.71 10.32 9.51
CA THR A 156 3.35 10.08 8.98
C THR A 156 2.31 10.29 10.08
N MET A 157 2.55 9.75 11.27
CA MET A 157 1.65 9.93 12.42
C MET A 157 1.47 11.41 12.77
N ASP A 158 2.58 12.16 12.87
CA ASP A 158 2.54 13.60 13.15
C ASP A 158 1.73 14.38 12.10
N LEU A 159 1.85 14.04 10.81
CA LEU A 159 1.11 14.71 9.73
C LEU A 159 -0.38 14.33 9.70
N LEU A 160 -0.73 13.09 10.04
CA LEU A 160 -2.12 12.64 10.16
C LEU A 160 -2.91 13.44 11.20
N LEU A 161 -2.25 13.94 12.25
CA LEU A 161 -2.89 14.79 13.25
C LEU A 161 -3.39 16.12 12.65
N GLY A 162 -2.60 16.74 11.78
CA GLY A 162 -2.88 18.08 11.23
C GLY A 162 -3.63 18.12 9.89
N THR A 163 -3.52 17.07 9.07
CA THR A 163 -4.06 17.08 7.70
C THR A 163 -5.59 17.12 7.63
N GLN A 164 -6.16 17.62 6.52
CA GLN A 164 -7.59 17.46 6.22
C GLN A 164 -7.88 16.24 5.34
N LEU A 165 -6.83 15.56 4.88
CA LEU A 165 -6.96 14.36 4.05
C LEU A 165 -7.62 13.21 4.84
N LYS A 166 -8.28 12.35 4.08
CA LYS A 166 -9.02 11.19 4.57
C LYS A 166 -8.35 9.90 4.11
N ILE A 167 -8.31 8.89 4.98
CA ILE A 167 -7.85 7.56 4.62
C ILE A 167 -8.93 6.89 3.77
N CYS A 168 -8.57 6.60 2.53
CA CYS A 168 -9.43 5.98 1.52
C CYS A 168 -9.15 4.49 1.32
N GLY A 169 -8.05 3.98 1.88
CA GLY A 169 -7.63 2.60 1.71
C GLY A 169 -6.37 2.29 2.48
N GLU A 170 -6.05 1.01 2.56
CA GLU A 170 -4.80 0.53 3.11
C GLU A 170 -4.16 -0.51 2.19
N VAL A 171 -2.83 -0.61 2.28
CA VAL A 171 -2.04 -1.58 1.54
C VAL A 171 -1.07 -2.23 2.50
N VAL A 172 -1.06 -3.56 2.53
CA VAL A 172 -0.10 -4.33 3.30
C VAL A 172 0.87 -4.98 2.32
N LEU A 173 2.16 -4.69 2.50
CA LEU A 173 3.22 -5.16 1.62
C LEU A 173 4.27 -5.91 2.44
N ARG A 174 4.54 -7.17 2.07
CA ARG A 174 5.69 -7.91 2.58
C ARG A 174 6.97 -7.34 1.98
N ILE A 175 7.95 -7.11 2.84
CA ILE A 175 9.20 -6.45 2.51
C ILE A 175 10.26 -7.52 2.33
N HIS A 176 10.49 -7.88 1.07
CA HIS A 176 11.59 -8.74 0.68
C HIS A 176 12.79 -7.91 0.27
N GLN A 177 13.94 -8.19 0.88
CA GLN A 177 15.20 -7.52 0.61
C GLN A 177 16.11 -8.49 -0.14
N ASN A 178 16.64 -8.03 -1.28
CA ASN A 178 17.47 -8.84 -2.15
C ASN A 178 18.85 -8.21 -2.25
N LEU A 179 19.88 -9.05 -2.40
CA LEU A 179 21.22 -8.60 -2.77
C LEU A 179 21.29 -8.44 -4.28
N LEU A 180 21.54 -7.22 -4.74
CA LEU A 180 21.59 -6.82 -6.14
C LEU A 180 23.01 -6.44 -6.54
N SER A 181 23.54 -6.99 -7.63
CA SER A 181 24.86 -6.62 -8.16
C SER A 181 25.01 -7.02 -9.61
N ASN A 182 25.89 -6.33 -10.34
CA ASN A 182 26.35 -6.75 -11.67
C ASN A 182 27.46 -7.80 -11.61
N GLU A 183 28.11 -7.96 -10.44
CA GLU A 183 29.08 -9.03 -10.24
C GLU A 183 28.37 -10.38 -10.19
N THR A 184 29.01 -11.43 -10.69
CA THR A 184 28.45 -12.79 -10.64
C THR A 184 28.89 -13.57 -9.40
N ASP A 185 30.00 -13.16 -8.79
CA ASP A 185 30.59 -13.83 -7.62
C ASP A 185 30.48 -12.92 -6.38
N LEU A 186 30.00 -13.49 -5.28
CA LEU A 186 29.91 -12.83 -3.98
C LEU A 186 31.30 -12.40 -3.48
N ALA A 187 32.36 -13.14 -3.82
CA ALA A 187 33.72 -12.81 -3.40
C ALA A 187 34.26 -11.53 -4.06
N ALA A 188 33.69 -11.10 -5.20
CA ALA A 188 34.07 -9.85 -5.87
C ALA A 188 33.45 -8.60 -5.20
N ILE A 189 32.49 -8.79 -4.29
CA ILE A 189 31.78 -7.70 -3.64
C ILE A 189 32.61 -7.13 -2.49
N GLY A 190 33.16 -5.94 -2.70
CA GLY A 190 33.89 -5.18 -1.68
C GLY A 190 33.00 -4.22 -0.88
N ARG A 191 31.87 -3.79 -1.44
CA ARG A 191 30.97 -2.78 -0.83
C ARG A 191 29.51 -3.15 -0.99
N VAL A 192 28.72 -2.88 0.05
CA VAL A 192 27.27 -3.06 0.08
C VAL A 192 26.60 -1.74 0.46
N TYR A 193 25.80 -1.19 -0.46
CA TYR A 193 24.99 0.00 -0.24
C TYR A 193 23.58 -0.39 0.18
N SER A 194 23.00 0.29 1.17
CA SER A 194 21.56 0.23 1.44
C SER A 194 21.14 1.34 2.39
N HIS A 195 19.83 1.47 2.66
CA HIS A 195 19.38 2.28 3.78
C HIS A 195 19.85 1.65 5.11
N ALA A 196 20.12 2.48 6.13
CA ALA A 196 20.57 2.02 7.46
C ALA A 196 19.68 0.90 8.03
N GLN A 197 18.36 1.05 7.88
CA GLN A 197 17.38 0.07 8.34
C GLN A 197 17.51 -1.27 7.60
N SER A 198 17.69 -1.26 6.28
CA SER A 198 17.85 -2.49 5.50
C SER A 198 19.18 -3.20 5.77
N LEU A 199 20.26 -2.44 6.04
CA LEU A 199 21.52 -3.03 6.52
C LEU A 199 21.36 -3.72 7.88
N ALA A 200 20.57 -3.14 8.77
CA ALA A 200 20.28 -3.71 10.09
C ALA A 200 19.37 -4.95 9.99
N GLN A 201 18.41 -4.96 9.06
CA GLN A 201 17.48 -6.07 8.84
C GLN A 201 18.08 -7.25 8.06
N CYS A 202 19.27 -7.12 7.49
CA CYS A 202 19.99 -8.19 6.80
C CYS A 202 21.32 -8.51 7.50
N HIS A 203 21.42 -8.22 8.80
CA HIS A 203 22.69 -8.23 9.51
C HIS A 203 23.29 -9.63 9.60
N GLU A 204 22.46 -10.64 9.88
CA GLU A 204 22.92 -12.02 10.05
C GLU A 204 23.42 -12.58 8.71
N TRP A 205 22.66 -12.34 7.64
CA TRP A 205 23.04 -12.79 6.30
C TRP A 205 24.35 -12.14 5.83
N LEU A 206 24.48 -10.83 6.02
CA LEU A 206 25.70 -10.08 5.64
C LEU A 206 26.93 -10.55 6.43
N ASN A 207 26.79 -10.83 7.73
CA ASN A 207 27.89 -11.35 8.54
C ASN A 207 28.37 -12.72 8.06
N ARG A 208 27.46 -13.57 7.59
CA ARG A 208 27.77 -14.93 7.14
C ARG A 208 28.35 -14.97 5.73
N MET A 209 27.76 -14.23 4.80
CA MET A 209 28.07 -14.35 3.37
C MET A 209 29.07 -13.30 2.87
N LEU A 210 29.08 -12.11 3.48
CA LEU A 210 29.93 -10.98 3.08
C LEU A 210 30.64 -10.34 4.29
N PRO A 211 31.41 -11.11 5.09
CA PRO A 211 32.04 -10.61 6.31
C PRO A 211 33.04 -9.48 6.07
N ASN A 212 33.68 -9.46 4.89
CA ASN A 212 34.72 -8.50 4.54
C ASN A 212 34.20 -7.28 3.76
N ALA A 213 32.92 -7.28 3.36
CA ALA A 213 32.37 -6.19 2.54
C ALA A 213 32.05 -4.96 3.42
N GLN A 214 32.43 -3.78 2.94
CA GLN A 214 32.11 -2.52 3.62
C GLN A 214 30.63 -2.19 3.46
N ARG A 215 29.92 -1.97 4.57
CA ARG A 215 28.50 -1.59 4.58
C ARG A 215 28.37 -0.08 4.60
N ILE A 216 27.73 0.49 3.58
CA ILE A 216 27.61 1.95 3.40
C ILE A 216 26.12 2.32 3.42
N SER A 217 25.74 3.10 4.43
CA SER A 217 24.39 3.62 4.55
C SER A 217 24.16 4.78 3.58
N VAL A 218 23.06 4.74 2.85
CA VAL A 218 22.59 5.81 1.94
C VAL A 218 21.13 6.18 2.23
N GLY A 219 20.61 7.19 1.54
CA GLY A 219 19.29 7.76 1.83
C GLY A 219 18.09 6.88 1.48
N SER A 220 18.26 5.89 0.59
CA SER A 220 17.21 4.91 0.26
C SER A 220 17.77 3.66 -0.41
N ASN A 221 17.00 2.57 -0.39
CA ASN A 221 17.36 1.32 -1.08
C ASN A 221 17.41 1.49 -2.61
N ALA A 222 16.54 2.34 -3.17
CA ALA A 222 16.57 2.67 -4.58
C ALA A 222 17.85 3.46 -4.94
N GLN A 223 18.26 4.42 -4.12
CA GLN A 223 19.54 5.11 -4.27
C GLN A 223 20.72 4.13 -4.16
N ALA A 224 20.63 3.15 -3.27
CA ALA A 224 21.65 2.11 -3.14
C ALA A 224 21.79 1.28 -4.44
N ALA A 225 20.66 0.85 -5.02
CA ALA A 225 20.65 0.14 -6.29
C ALA A 225 21.22 1.00 -7.42
N GLN A 226 20.90 2.29 -7.46
CA GLN A 226 21.48 3.22 -8.43
C GLN A 226 23.01 3.31 -8.32
N LEU A 227 23.54 3.38 -7.09
CA LEU A 227 24.99 3.45 -6.86
C LEU A 227 25.69 2.14 -7.23
N ALA A 228 25.12 1.00 -6.82
CA ALA A 228 25.69 -0.31 -7.15
C ALA A 228 25.68 -0.61 -8.66
N ALA A 229 24.71 -0.07 -9.41
CA ALA A 229 24.69 -0.20 -10.86
C ALA A 229 25.85 0.55 -11.56
N GLY A 230 26.38 1.61 -10.93
CA GLY A 230 27.45 2.43 -11.49
C GLY A 230 28.87 2.07 -11.00
N GLU A 231 29.02 1.18 -10.03
CA GLU A 231 30.28 0.85 -9.39
C GLU A 231 30.59 -0.65 -9.49
N ALA A 232 31.75 -1.00 -10.06
CA ALA A 232 32.22 -2.38 -10.10
C ALA A 232 32.62 -2.88 -8.70
N GLY A 233 32.35 -4.15 -8.40
CA GLY A 233 32.58 -4.72 -7.06
C GLY A 233 31.62 -4.19 -5.97
N ALA A 234 30.55 -3.49 -6.35
CA ALA A 234 29.52 -3.03 -5.44
C ALA A 234 28.25 -3.87 -5.52
N ALA A 235 27.55 -4.00 -4.40
CA ALA A 235 26.22 -4.55 -4.30
C ALA A 235 25.28 -3.59 -3.58
N ALA A 236 23.98 -3.78 -3.78
CA ALA A 236 22.93 -3.07 -3.08
C ALA A 236 21.97 -4.03 -2.40
N ILE A 237 21.40 -3.62 -1.26
CA ILE A 237 20.23 -4.30 -0.69
C ILE A 237 19.00 -3.48 -1.03
N ALA A 238 18.11 -4.05 -1.83
CA ALA A 238 16.87 -3.39 -2.23
C ALA A 238 15.78 -4.40 -2.63
N GLY A 239 14.56 -3.90 -2.83
CA GLY A 239 13.44 -4.71 -3.30
C GLY A 239 13.45 -4.95 -4.81
N GLU A 240 12.54 -5.81 -5.28
CA GLU A 240 12.38 -6.18 -6.69
C GLU A 240 12.23 -4.97 -7.64
N ALA A 241 11.48 -3.95 -7.22
CA ALA A 241 11.23 -2.76 -8.03
C ALA A 241 12.55 -2.03 -8.38
N ALA A 242 13.48 -1.93 -7.43
CA ALA A 242 14.79 -1.35 -7.68
C ALA A 242 15.64 -2.23 -8.61
N ALA A 243 15.59 -3.55 -8.43
CA ALA A 243 16.31 -4.51 -9.29
C ALA A 243 15.90 -4.36 -10.76
N ALA A 244 14.59 -4.39 -11.03
CA ALA A 244 14.05 -4.20 -12.38
C ALA A 244 14.40 -2.82 -12.95
N ARG A 245 14.27 -1.76 -12.14
CA ARG A 245 14.48 -0.39 -12.59
C ARG A 245 15.93 -0.08 -12.96
N TYR A 246 16.88 -0.56 -12.15
CA TYR A 246 18.30 -0.33 -12.37
C TYR A 246 18.97 -1.48 -13.14
N SER A 247 18.19 -2.44 -13.65
CA SER A 247 18.68 -3.60 -14.39
C SER A 247 19.77 -4.39 -13.66
N LEU A 248 19.64 -4.49 -12.34
CA LEU A 248 20.59 -5.21 -11.49
C LEU A 248 20.13 -6.66 -11.27
N PRO A 249 20.96 -7.66 -11.61
CA PRO A 249 20.71 -9.05 -11.26
C PRO A 249 20.58 -9.27 -9.75
N LYS A 250 19.68 -10.17 -9.35
CA LYS A 250 19.55 -10.66 -7.98
C LYS A 250 20.55 -11.78 -7.75
N LEU A 251 21.54 -11.56 -6.90
CA LEU A 251 22.52 -12.58 -6.49
C LEU A 251 21.99 -13.47 -5.37
N ALA A 252 21.23 -12.88 -4.46
CA ALA A 252 20.55 -13.59 -3.39
C ALA A 252 19.19 -12.93 -3.15
N GLU A 253 18.17 -13.76 -2.98
CA GLU A 253 16.80 -13.33 -2.74
C GLU A 253 16.42 -13.55 -1.28
N ASN A 254 15.57 -12.67 -0.75
CA ASN A 254 15.00 -12.75 0.60
C ASN A 254 16.09 -12.91 1.68
N ILE A 255 17.02 -11.95 1.72
CA ILE A 255 18.16 -11.94 2.64
C ILE A 255 17.84 -11.26 3.99
N GLU A 256 16.61 -10.79 4.18
CA GLU A 256 16.14 -10.28 5.45
C GLU A 256 16.20 -11.35 6.56
N ASP A 257 16.59 -10.92 7.76
CA ASP A 257 16.70 -11.77 8.94
C ASP A 257 15.30 -12.25 9.39
N GLU A 258 14.26 -11.41 9.20
CA GLU A 258 12.86 -11.70 9.54
C GLU A 258 11.98 -11.85 8.28
N PRO A 259 11.55 -13.07 7.91
CA PRO A 259 10.85 -13.33 6.65
C PRO A 259 9.41 -12.79 6.61
N ASN A 260 8.85 -12.45 7.78
CA ASN A 260 7.49 -11.89 7.90
C ASN A 260 7.47 -10.36 7.96
N ASN A 261 8.59 -9.69 7.66
CA ASN A 261 8.67 -8.23 7.66
C ASN A 261 7.62 -7.62 6.72
N THR A 262 6.72 -6.83 7.30
CA THR A 262 5.56 -6.29 6.59
C THR A 262 5.41 -4.81 6.92
N THR A 263 5.22 -4.01 5.87
CA THR A 263 4.89 -2.58 6.02
C THR A 263 3.45 -2.34 5.60
N ARG A 264 2.74 -1.62 6.46
CA ARG A 264 1.41 -1.10 6.20
C ARG A 264 1.52 0.33 5.68
N PHE A 265 0.83 0.57 4.58
CA PHE A 265 0.69 1.86 3.94
C PHE A 265 -0.77 2.30 3.98
N LEU A 266 -0.99 3.60 4.12
CA LEU A 266 -2.30 4.22 4.03
C LEU A 266 -2.40 4.97 2.70
N VAL A 267 -3.59 4.91 2.11
CA VAL A 267 -3.96 5.66 0.93
C VAL A 267 -4.78 6.85 1.38
N LEU A 268 -4.27 8.06 1.16
CA LEU A 268 -4.92 9.31 1.57
C LEU A 268 -5.51 10.01 0.35
N GLY A 269 -6.72 10.53 0.49
CA GLY A 269 -7.43 11.32 -0.53
C GLY A 269 -8.14 12.52 0.09
N ARG A 270 -8.83 13.30 -0.73
CA ARG A 270 -9.57 14.52 -0.30
C ARG A 270 -11.03 14.24 0.07
N HIS A 271 -11.41 12.97 0.12
CA HIS A 271 -12.80 12.55 0.29
C HIS A 271 -12.90 11.27 1.10
N ASP A 272 -14.06 11.08 1.70
CA ASP A 272 -14.39 9.85 2.41
C ASP A 272 -14.79 8.74 1.43
N SER A 273 -14.52 7.50 1.82
CA SER A 273 -15.00 6.33 1.11
C SER A 273 -16.40 5.97 1.58
N GLY A 274 -17.21 5.36 0.71
CA GLY A 274 -18.49 4.79 1.13
C GLY A 274 -18.31 3.45 1.85
N PRO A 275 -19.37 2.91 2.47
CA PRO A 275 -19.32 1.59 3.11
C PRO A 275 -19.11 0.47 2.08
N SER A 276 -18.11 -0.38 2.31
CA SER A 276 -17.83 -1.60 1.53
C SER A 276 -18.38 -2.88 2.18
N GLY A 277 -18.83 -2.78 3.44
CA GLY A 277 -19.36 -3.88 4.24
C GLY A 277 -18.31 -4.70 4.99
N ARG A 278 -17.01 -4.52 4.67
CA ARG A 278 -15.89 -4.92 5.53
C ARG A 278 -14.88 -3.80 5.54
N ASP A 279 -15.15 -2.85 6.41
CA ASP A 279 -14.43 -1.58 6.51
C ASP A 279 -13.65 -1.52 7.82
N LYS A 280 -12.71 -0.59 7.86
CA LYS A 280 -11.97 -0.18 9.04
C LYS A 280 -12.11 1.33 9.17
N THR A 281 -12.24 1.80 10.40
CA THR A 281 -12.27 3.24 10.71
C THR A 281 -11.05 3.57 11.56
N SER A 282 -10.24 4.52 11.07
CA SER A 282 -9.09 5.04 11.80
C SER A 282 -9.44 6.37 12.45
N LEU A 283 -9.05 6.54 13.70
CA LEU A 283 -9.30 7.75 14.48
C LEU A 283 -8.11 8.11 15.35
N ILE A 284 -8.05 9.39 15.67
CA ILE A 284 -7.13 9.96 16.64
C ILE A 284 -7.97 10.49 17.78
N MET A 285 -7.63 10.10 19.00
CA MET A 285 -8.29 10.59 20.20
C MET A 285 -7.28 11.00 21.26
N SER A 286 -7.63 11.95 22.12
CA SER A 286 -6.87 12.29 23.32
C SER A 286 -7.76 12.34 24.55
N ALA A 287 -7.15 12.08 25.69
CA ALA A 287 -7.77 12.24 27.00
C ALA A 287 -6.88 13.08 27.92
N PRO A 288 -7.49 13.79 28.89
CA PRO A 288 -6.73 14.41 29.96
C PRO A 288 -5.87 13.37 30.67
N ASN A 289 -4.65 13.73 31.05
CA ASN A 289 -3.73 12.83 31.74
C ASN A 289 -4.16 12.64 33.21
N ARG A 290 -5.15 11.77 33.42
CA ARG A 290 -5.67 11.35 34.73
C ARG A 290 -5.89 9.85 34.77
N THR A 291 -5.94 9.31 35.98
CA THR A 291 -6.26 7.89 36.22
C THR A 291 -7.58 7.50 35.56
N GLY A 292 -7.59 6.37 34.84
CA GLY A 292 -8.78 5.81 34.21
C GLY A 292 -9.19 6.46 32.88
N ALA A 293 -8.52 7.53 32.43
CA ALA A 293 -8.99 8.28 31.27
C ALA A 293 -8.99 7.46 29.96
N LEU A 294 -7.96 6.64 29.73
CA LEU A 294 -7.93 5.73 28.57
C LEU A 294 -9.02 4.66 28.66
N HIS A 295 -9.23 4.07 29.85
CA HIS A 295 -10.30 3.09 30.03
C HIS A 295 -11.67 3.69 29.68
N GLU A 296 -11.96 4.90 30.17
CA GLU A 296 -13.20 5.61 29.88
C GLU A 296 -13.39 5.92 28.38
N LEU A 297 -12.29 6.18 27.64
CA LEU A 297 -12.32 6.36 26.18
C LEU A 297 -12.60 5.07 25.41
N LEU A 298 -12.18 3.92 25.94
CA LEU A 298 -12.34 2.63 25.25
C LEU A 298 -13.70 1.96 25.53
N LEU A 299 -14.39 2.35 26.62
CA LEU A 299 -15.70 1.82 26.99
C LEU A 299 -16.76 1.84 25.87
N PRO A 300 -16.91 2.92 25.08
CA PRO A 300 -17.93 2.97 24.02
C PRO A 300 -17.77 1.86 22.98
N PHE A 301 -16.53 1.52 22.61
CA PHE A 301 -16.28 0.42 21.66
C PHE A 301 -16.69 -0.93 22.25
N SER A 302 -16.35 -1.18 23.51
CA SER A 302 -16.73 -2.42 24.20
C SER A 302 -18.25 -2.56 24.35
N HIS A 303 -18.96 -1.49 24.74
CA HIS A 303 -20.41 -1.50 24.92
C HIS A 303 -21.18 -1.75 23.62
N THR A 304 -20.65 -1.29 22.50
CA THR A 304 -21.25 -1.43 21.17
C THR A 304 -20.78 -2.68 20.42
N GLY A 305 -19.85 -3.45 21.01
CA GLY A 305 -19.29 -4.66 20.39
C GLY A 305 -18.35 -4.36 19.21
N VAL A 306 -17.79 -3.15 19.13
CA VAL A 306 -16.85 -2.74 18.08
C VAL A 306 -15.44 -3.21 18.46
N SER A 307 -14.85 -4.03 17.58
CA SER A 307 -13.50 -4.56 17.74
C SER A 307 -12.45 -3.49 17.39
N MET A 308 -11.32 -3.51 18.09
CA MET A 308 -10.18 -2.64 17.82
C MET A 308 -9.02 -3.48 17.28
N SER A 309 -8.46 -3.07 16.14
CA SER A 309 -7.32 -3.74 15.53
C SER A 309 -5.97 -3.08 15.86
N ARG A 310 -5.97 -1.83 16.33
CA ARG A 310 -4.76 -1.07 16.68
C ARG A 310 -5.04 -0.06 17.77
N LEU A 311 -4.10 0.09 18.70
CA LEU A 311 -4.05 1.17 19.69
C LEU A 311 -2.58 1.56 19.92
N GLU A 312 -2.22 2.78 19.53
CA GLU A 312 -0.86 3.30 19.72
C GLU A 312 -0.90 4.64 20.44
N SER A 313 -0.16 4.77 21.54
CA SER A 313 -0.03 6.02 22.28
C SER A 313 1.23 6.78 21.87
N ARG A 314 1.11 8.08 21.65
CA ARG A 314 2.24 8.98 21.41
C ARG A 314 2.12 10.25 22.26
N PRO A 315 3.22 10.81 22.76
CA PRO A 315 3.19 12.09 23.46
C PRO A 315 2.80 13.21 22.50
N ALA A 316 1.89 14.10 22.92
CA ALA A 316 1.51 15.27 22.15
C ALA A 316 2.69 16.25 22.07
N ARG A 317 3.01 16.75 20.87
CA ARG A 317 4.08 17.77 20.69
C ARG A 317 3.67 19.16 21.19
N ASN A 318 2.36 19.45 21.21
CA ASN A 318 1.85 20.81 21.42
C ASN A 318 1.39 21.10 22.87
N ALA A 319 1.30 20.08 23.73
CA ALA A 319 0.92 20.21 25.13
C ALA A 319 1.76 19.29 26.01
N LEU A 320 2.34 19.84 27.08
CA LEU A 320 3.11 19.08 28.07
C LEU A 320 2.20 18.04 28.74
N TRP A 321 2.58 16.76 28.67
CA TRP A 321 1.95 15.63 29.35
C TRP A 321 0.59 15.17 28.83
N GLU A 322 0.16 15.62 27.64
CA GLU A 322 -1.00 15.04 26.96
C GLU A 322 -0.58 13.92 26.01
N TYR A 323 -1.40 12.87 25.92
CA TYR A 323 -1.17 11.73 25.03
C TYR A 323 -2.22 11.69 23.95
N VAL A 324 -1.77 11.39 22.74
CA VAL A 324 -2.60 11.13 21.58
C VAL A 324 -2.60 9.64 21.31
N PHE A 325 -3.80 9.08 21.11
CA PHE A 325 -4.01 7.68 20.80
C PHE A 325 -4.49 7.55 19.36
N TYR A 326 -3.78 6.73 18.59
CA TYR A 326 -4.17 6.33 17.25
C TYR A 326 -4.85 4.97 17.35
N VAL A 327 -6.10 4.91 16.89
CA VAL A 327 -6.95 3.73 17.01
C VAL A 327 -7.50 3.35 15.67
N ASP A 328 -7.46 2.05 15.38
CA ASP A 328 -8.19 1.47 14.27
C ASP A 328 -9.28 0.55 14.82
N VAL A 329 -10.51 0.73 14.33
CA VAL A 329 -11.67 -0.08 14.70
C VAL A 329 -12.27 -0.77 13.48
N ASP A 330 -12.84 -1.94 13.70
CA ASP A 330 -13.55 -2.69 12.66
C ASP A 330 -14.94 -2.08 12.44
N GLY A 331 -15.28 -1.82 11.17
CA GLY A 331 -16.55 -1.22 10.75
C GLY A 331 -16.41 0.17 10.13
N HIS A 332 -17.46 0.60 9.45
CA HIS A 332 -17.59 1.91 8.83
C HIS A 332 -18.19 2.92 9.83
N HIS A 333 -17.84 4.21 9.75
CA HIS A 333 -18.39 5.22 10.68
C HIS A 333 -19.91 5.40 10.57
N ASP A 334 -20.51 5.01 9.45
CA ASP A 334 -21.96 4.98 9.25
C ASP A 334 -22.65 3.73 9.84
N ASP A 335 -21.88 2.71 10.25
CA ASP A 335 -22.46 1.53 10.87
C ASP A 335 -23.08 1.91 12.22
N PRO A 336 -24.31 1.46 12.55
CA PRO A 336 -25.00 1.90 13.76
C PRO A 336 -24.20 1.74 15.06
N ALA A 337 -23.46 0.63 15.19
CA ALA A 337 -22.61 0.36 16.35
C ALA A 337 -21.41 1.32 16.44
N VAL A 338 -20.70 1.51 15.33
CA VAL A 338 -19.54 2.40 15.26
C VAL A 338 -19.97 3.86 15.46
N LYS A 339 -21.04 4.28 14.80
CA LYS A 339 -21.62 5.62 14.96
C LYS A 339 -21.97 5.92 16.41
N SER A 340 -22.68 5.00 17.07
CA SER A 340 -23.03 5.14 18.48
C SER A 340 -21.78 5.25 19.36
N ALA A 341 -20.74 4.47 19.08
CA ALA A 341 -19.47 4.57 19.82
C ALA A 341 -18.79 5.92 19.60
N LEU A 342 -18.71 6.38 18.35
CA LEU A 342 -18.09 7.66 17.99
C LEU A 342 -18.81 8.87 18.61
N ASP A 343 -20.14 8.85 18.63
CA ASP A 343 -20.96 9.90 19.25
C ASP A 343 -20.71 9.97 20.76
N GLU A 344 -20.62 8.82 21.44
CA GLU A 344 -20.30 8.75 22.86
C GLU A 344 -18.84 9.20 23.14
N LEU A 345 -17.89 8.79 22.30
CA LEU A 345 -16.50 9.24 22.36
C LEU A 345 -16.35 10.75 22.19
N GLY A 346 -17.11 11.36 21.28
CA GLY A 346 -17.09 12.80 21.03
C GLY A 346 -17.46 13.63 22.27
N SER A 347 -18.26 13.07 23.18
CA SER A 347 -18.61 13.73 24.44
C SER A 347 -17.56 13.59 25.54
N ARG A 348 -16.65 12.60 25.43
CA ARG A 348 -15.69 12.22 26.48
C ARG A 348 -14.26 12.63 26.16
N ALA A 349 -13.89 12.61 24.88
CA ALA A 349 -12.54 12.88 24.44
C ALA A 349 -12.24 14.39 24.46
N ALA A 350 -11.03 14.74 24.88
CA ALA A 350 -10.55 16.12 24.79
C ALA A 350 -10.31 16.53 23.32
N TYR A 351 -9.97 15.54 22.50
CA TYR A 351 -9.82 15.66 21.06
C TYR A 351 -10.28 14.36 20.42
N LEU A 352 -11.06 14.47 19.33
CA LEU A 352 -11.44 13.34 18.49
C LEU A 352 -11.37 13.78 17.03
N LYS A 353 -10.65 13.01 16.23
CA LYS A 353 -10.56 13.21 14.78
C LYS A 353 -10.73 11.87 14.09
N ILE A 354 -11.72 11.77 13.23
CA ILE A 354 -11.91 10.62 12.35
C ILE A 354 -11.04 10.83 11.11
N LEU A 355 -10.05 9.97 10.92
CA LEU A 355 -9.13 10.01 9.78
C LEU A 355 -9.78 9.44 8.52
N GLY A 356 -10.76 8.56 8.65
CA GLY A 356 -11.53 8.02 7.53
C GLY A 356 -12.00 6.60 7.81
N SER A 357 -13.03 6.19 7.06
CA SER A 357 -13.47 4.80 6.98
C SER A 357 -13.17 4.28 5.59
N TYR A 358 -12.58 3.09 5.50
CA TYR A 358 -12.05 2.55 4.25
C TYR A 358 -12.13 1.03 4.21
N PRO A 359 -12.19 0.42 3.01
CA PRO A 359 -12.22 -1.03 2.88
C PRO A 359 -10.94 -1.66 3.43
N VAL A 360 -11.10 -2.77 4.15
CA VAL A 360 -9.96 -3.60 4.58
C VAL A 360 -9.24 -4.13 3.34
N ALA A 361 -7.90 -4.18 3.38
CA ALA A 361 -7.09 -4.69 2.28
C ALA A 361 -7.59 -6.09 1.85
N VAL A 362 -7.97 -6.21 0.57
CA VAL A 362 -8.29 -7.49 -0.06
C VAL A 362 -6.97 -8.11 -0.51
N TYR A 363 -6.63 -9.26 0.07
CA TYR A 363 -5.43 -10.05 -0.26
C TYR A 363 -5.60 -10.77 -1.58
#